data_AF-A0A2E8GFZ1-F1
#
_entry.id   AF-A0A2E8GFZ1-F1
#
_cell.length_a   1.000
_cell.length_b   1.000
_cell.length_c   1.000
_cell.angle_alpha   90.00
_cell.angle_beta   90.00
_cell.angle_gamma   90.00
#
_symmetry.space_group_name_H-M   'P 1'
#
loop_
_entity.id
_entity.type
_entity.pdbx_description
1 polymer ?
#
loop_
_entity_poly.entity_id
_entity_poly.type
_entity_poly.pdbx_seq_one_letter_code
_entity_poly.pdbx_strand_id
1 'polypeptide(L)'
;MYEVCEGVWCLVGNGLSNQTFVRGPEGIIAIDTGESVEEMRSALDHLRRVTTEPVVGVTLTRLDEPGDAVRVAELEGLFRAGLSTQ
;
A
#
# COMPACT_ATOMS: atom_id res chain seq x y z
N MET A 1 -5.69 -2.62 -11.10
CA MET A 1 -5.22 -1.29 -10.67
C MET A 1 -5.62 -0.28 -11.72
N TYR A 2 -6.24 0.81 -11.29
CA TYR A 2 -6.66 1.92 -12.14
C TYR A 2 -5.80 3.13 -11.83
N GLU A 3 -5.29 3.82 -12.85
CA GLU A 3 -4.73 5.17 -12.70
C GLU A 3 -5.91 6.15 -12.71
N VAL A 4 -6.16 6.79 -11.56
CA VAL A 4 -7.30 7.69 -11.37
C VAL A 4 -6.99 9.07 -11.95
N CYS A 5 -5.75 9.51 -11.75
CA CYS A 5 -5.12 10.64 -12.42
C CYS A 5 -3.59 10.45 -12.37
N GLU A 6 -2.84 11.34 -13.02
CA GLU A 6 -1.37 11.25 -13.04
C GLU A 6 -0.79 11.14 -11.62
N GLY A 7 -0.05 10.05 -11.37
CA GLY A 7 0.59 9.80 -10.08
C GLY A 7 -0.35 9.29 -8.98
N VAL A 8 -1.60 8.92 -9.31
CA VAL A 8 -2.57 8.35 -8.36
C VAL A 8 -3.15 7.05 -8.90
N TRP A 9 -2.99 5.97 -8.14
CA TRP A 9 -3.47 4.64 -8.51
C TRP A 9 -4.37 4.05 -7.44
N CYS A 10 -5.39 3.32 -7.84
CA CYS A 10 -6.31 2.62 -6.96
C CYS A 10 -6.43 1.16 -7.39
N LEU A 11 -6.11 0.23 -6.48
CA LEU A 11 -6.42 -1.18 -6.67
C LEU A 11 -7.77 -1.48 -6.05
N VAL A 12 -8.63 -2.09 -6.86
CA VAL A 12 -9.99 -2.52 -6.50
C VAL A 12 -10.08 -4.02 -6.77
N GLY A 13 -10.72 -4.76 -5.86
CA GLY A 13 -11.15 -6.14 -6.10
C GLY A 13 -10.15 -7.23 -5.71
N ASN A 14 -9.06 -6.90 -5.01
CA ASN A 14 -8.20 -7.90 -4.33
C ASN A 14 -8.60 -8.11 -2.86
N GLY A 15 -9.39 -7.22 -2.26
CA GLY A 15 -9.94 -7.30 -0.90
C GLY A 15 -11.30 -6.61 -0.80
N LEU A 16 -11.81 -6.44 0.42
CA LEU A 16 -13.05 -5.69 0.68
C LEU A 16 -12.81 -4.19 0.57
N SER A 17 -11.69 -3.70 1.11
CA SER A 17 -11.22 -2.33 0.92
C SER A 17 -10.40 -2.18 -0.37
N ASN A 18 -10.35 -0.94 -0.87
CA ASN A 18 -9.43 -0.56 -1.93
C ASN A 18 -8.11 -0.12 -1.31
N GLN A 19 -6.99 -0.36 -2.00
CA GLN A 19 -5.70 0.25 -1.64
C GLN A 19 -5.37 1.33 -2.65
N THR A 20 -5.13 2.54 -2.17
CA THR A 20 -4.82 3.70 -3.00
C THR A 20 -3.37 4.10 -2.81
N PHE A 21 -2.72 4.53 -3.88
CA PHE A 21 -1.32 4.91 -3.91
C PHE A 21 -1.19 6.29 -4.53
N VAL A 22 -0.53 7.19 -3.82
CA VAL A 22 -0.32 8.58 -4.26
C VAL A 22 1.17 8.85 -4.34
N ARG A 23 1.64 9.32 -5.49
CA ARG A 23 3.02 9.82 -5.65
C ARG A 23 3.19 11.12 -4.88
N GLY A 24 4.14 11.13 -3.94
CA GLY A 24 4.65 12.31 -3.26
C GLY A 24 6.09 12.65 -3.68
N PRO A 25 6.69 13.71 -3.13
CA PRO A 25 8.04 14.16 -3.51
C PRO A 25 9.16 13.16 -3.22
N GLU A 26 8.99 12.33 -2.19
CA GLU A 26 10.01 11.37 -1.72
C GLU A 26 9.68 9.92 -2.09
N GLY A 27 8.50 9.67 -2.66
CA GLY A 27 8.02 8.34 -3.03
C GLY A 27 6.51 8.21 -2.86
N ILE A 28 6.04 6.97 -2.80
CA ILE A 28 4.62 6.61 -2.75
C ILE A 28 4.09 6.63 -1.32
N ILE A 29 2.91 7.23 -1.12
CA ILE A 29 2.10 7.08 0.08
C ILE A 29 1.01 6.05 -0.22
N ALA A 30 0.99 4.94 0.54
CA ALA A 30 -0.10 3.99 0.51
C ALA A 30 -1.24 4.45 1.43
N ILE A 31 -2.46 4.34 0.96
CA ILE A 31 -3.69 4.64 1.69
C ILE A 31 -4.50 3.36 1.76
N ASP A 32 -4.75 2.91 2.98
CA ASP A 32 -5.30 1.61 3.35
C ASP A 32 -4.43 0.42 2.90
N THR A 33 -4.55 -0.71 3.59
CA THR A 33 -3.66 -1.86 3.44
C THR A 33 -4.38 -3.18 3.18
N GLY A 34 -5.71 -3.16 3.03
CA GLY A 34 -6.50 -4.39 2.91
C GLY A 34 -6.65 -5.14 4.24
N GLU A 35 -7.35 -6.26 4.18
CA GLU A 35 -7.70 -7.11 5.30
C GLU A 35 -6.73 -8.28 5.49
N SER A 36 -5.74 -8.48 4.60
CA SER A 36 -4.59 -9.38 4.81
C SER A 36 -3.23 -8.80 4.39
N VAL A 37 -2.12 -9.34 4.91
CA VAL A 37 -0.77 -8.98 4.42
C VAL A 37 -0.62 -9.44 2.96
N GLU A 38 -1.25 -10.55 2.61
CA GLU A 38 -1.32 -11.12 1.27
C GLU A 38 -2.00 -10.16 0.28
N GLU A 39 -3.09 -9.51 0.69
CA GLU A 39 -3.74 -8.45 -0.09
C GLU A 39 -2.82 -7.27 -0.33
N MET A 40 -2.14 -6.76 0.71
CA MET A 40 -1.20 -5.65 0.55
C MET A 40 -0.01 -6.02 -0.33
N ARG A 41 0.54 -7.24 -0.19
CA ARG A 41 1.60 -7.74 -1.08
C ARG A 41 1.12 -7.77 -2.53
N SER A 42 -0.07 -8.31 -2.78
CA SER A 42 -0.67 -8.29 -4.11
C SER A 42 -0.84 -6.86 -4.64
N ALA A 43 -1.22 -5.91 -3.78
CA ALA A 43 -1.36 -4.51 -4.15
C ALA A 43 -0.03 -3.88 -4.55
N LEU A 44 1.04 -4.16 -3.80
CA LEU A 44 2.40 -3.73 -4.11
C LEU A 44 2.91 -4.35 -5.42
N ASP A 45 2.62 -5.63 -5.69
CA ASP A 45 2.99 -6.27 -6.96
C ASP A 45 2.33 -5.58 -8.16
N HIS A 46 1.07 -5.14 -8.02
CA HIS A 46 0.39 -4.36 -9.04
C HIS A 46 1.00 -2.96 -9.19
N LEU A 47 1.31 -2.29 -8.08
CA LEU A 47 1.98 -0.98 -8.09
C LEU A 47 3.34 -1.04 -8.79
N ARG A 48 4.10 -2.12 -8.61
CA ARG A 48 5.42 -2.33 -9.23
C ARG A 48 5.38 -2.42 -10.76
N ARG A 49 4.20 -2.63 -11.35
CA ARG A 49 4.01 -2.60 -12.82
C ARG A 49 3.90 -1.18 -13.37
N VAL A 50 3.61 -0.19 -12.52
CA VAL A 50 3.38 1.21 -12.93
C VAL A 50 4.41 2.19 -12.36
N THR A 51 5.12 1.83 -11.28
CA THR A 51 6.22 2.64 -10.74
C THR A 51 7.25 1.81 -9.95
N THR A 52 8.50 2.26 -9.99
CA THR A 52 9.61 1.72 -9.20
C THR A 52 9.91 2.53 -7.93
N GLU A 53 9.16 3.61 -7.68
CA GLU A 53 9.38 4.47 -6.52
C GLU A 53 9.12 3.73 -5.18
N PRO A 54 9.88 4.05 -4.12
CA PRO A 54 9.69 3.41 -2.82
C PRO A 54 8.37 3.85 -2.19
N VAL A 55 7.75 2.97 -1.40
CA VAL A 55 6.66 3.37 -0.50
C VAL A 55 7.29 3.98 0.74
N VAL A 56 6.96 5.24 1.03
CA VAL A 56 7.59 6.05 2.09
C VAL A 56 6.64 6.39 3.24
N GLY A 57 5.35 6.06 3.10
CA GLY A 57 4.37 6.27 4.14
C GLY A 57 3.11 5.45 3.94
N VAL A 58 2.40 5.23 5.04
CA VAL A 58 1.10 4.55 5.07
C VAL A 58 0.12 5.45 5.82
N THR A 59 -1.06 5.64 5.26
CA THR A 59 -2.20 6.31 5.91
C THR A 59 -3.35 5.32 5.98
N LEU A 60 -3.99 5.21 7.15
CA LEU A 60 -5.24 4.48 7.27
C LEU A 60 -6.39 5.48 7.31
N THR A 61 -7.41 5.26 6.48
CA THR A 61 -8.61 6.11 6.48
C THR A 61 -9.47 5.91 7.72
N ARG A 62 -9.39 4.72 8.32
CA ARG A 62 -10.06 4.34 9.57
C ARG A 62 -9.25 3.25 10.29
N LEU A 63 -9.45 3.15 11.60
CA LEU A 63 -9.03 2.01 12.42
C LEU A 63 -10.28 1.22 12.78
N ASP A 64 -10.48 0.07 12.14
CA ASP A 64 -11.70 -0.73 12.29
C ASP A 64 -11.52 -1.81 13.37
N GLU A 65 -10.33 -2.40 13.47
CA GLU A 65 -10.01 -3.38 14.53
C GLU A 65 -8.60 -3.19 15.13
N PRO A 66 -8.35 -3.64 16.38
CA PRO A 66 -7.02 -3.57 17.01
C PRO A 66 -5.90 -4.22 16.19
N GLY A 67 -6.24 -5.15 15.28
CA GLY A 67 -5.30 -5.80 14.37
C GLY A 67 -4.72 -4.86 13.30
N ASP A 68 -5.44 -3.81 12.90
CA ASP A 68 -5.02 -2.93 11.80
C ASP A 68 -3.73 -2.17 12.14
N ALA A 69 -3.60 -1.73 13.40
CA ALA A 69 -2.42 -1.04 13.89
C ALA A 69 -1.19 -1.97 13.96
N VAL A 70 -1.38 -3.23 14.35
CA VAL A 70 -0.30 -4.25 14.39
C VAL A 70 0.17 -4.56 12.96
N ARG A 71 -0.76 -4.66 12.02
CA ARG A 71 -0.46 -4.95 10.61
C ARG A 71 0.21 -3.78 9.92
N VAL A 72 -0.17 -2.53 10.23
CA VAL A 72 0.60 -1.35 9.79
C VAL A 72 2.00 -1.36 10.37
N ALA A 73 2.19 -1.72 11.65
CA ALA A 73 3.53 -1.83 12.22
C ALA A 73 4.38 -2.94 11.56
N GLU A 74 3.79 -4.09 11.20
CA GLU A 74 4.47 -5.14 10.43
C GLU A 74 4.79 -4.69 9.00
N LEU A 75 3.87 -4.00 8.33
CA LEU A 75 4.08 -3.44 7.00
C LEU A 75 5.14 -2.33 7.01
N GLU A 76 5.15 -1.45 8.01
CA GLU A 76 6.24 -0.50 8.24
C GLU A 76 7.57 -1.20 8.50
N GLY A 77 7.56 -2.33 9.22
CA GLY A 77 8.72 -3.19 9.39
C GLY A 77 9.25 -3.71 8.05
N LEU A 78 8.36 -4.15 7.16
CA LEU A 78 8.71 -4.59 5.80
C LEU A 78 9.22 -3.43 4.93
N PHE A 79 8.63 -2.24 5.02
CA PHE A 79 9.06 -1.04 4.29
C PHE A 79 10.43 -0.53 4.78
N ARG A 80 10.67 -0.48 6.11
CA ARG A 80 11.95 -0.04 6.68
C ARG A 80 13.08 -1.05 6.53
N ALA A 81 12.77 -2.35 6.50
CA ALA A 81 13.78 -3.40 6.36
C ALA A 81 14.38 -3.50 4.94
N GLY A 82 13.92 -2.70 3.97
CA GLY A 82 14.37 -2.81 2.59
C GLY A 82 14.01 -4.16 1.96
N LEU A 83 13.09 -4.91 2.56
CA LEU A 83 12.54 -6.18 2.05
C LEU A 83 11.47 -5.89 0.99
N SER A 84 11.79 -4.96 0.07
CA SER A 84 11.22 -4.94 -1.26
C SER A 84 11.87 -6.11 -2.01
N THR A 85 11.25 -7.28 -1.89
CA THR A 85 11.32 -8.45 -2.80
C THR A 85 12.50 -8.46 -3.79
N GLN A 86 13.42 -9.41 -3.59
CA GLN A 86 13.83 -10.20 -4.75
C GLN A 86 12.65 -11.05 -5.22
#